data_AF-A0A3M1T9V5-F1
#
_entry.id   AF-A0A3M1T9V5-F1
#
_cell.length_a   1.000
_cell.length_b   1.000
_cell.length_c   1.000
_cell.angle_alpha   90.00
_cell.angle_beta   90.00
_cell.angle_gamma   90.00
#
_symmetry.space_group_name_H-M   'P 1'
#
loop_
_entity.id
_entity.type
_entity.pdbx_description
1 polymer ?
#
loop_
_entity_poly.entity_id
_entity_poly.type
_entity_poly.pdbx_seq_one_letter_code
_entity_poly.pdbx_strand_id
1 'polypeptide(L)'
;TAPTPPAGPATVRLRGCVTTFGLDQDTHSGLEISFYRLADGVDSTPLATVQSGQDMDVLGAGCPSGGAFDTAAEVIPTNTALIVKVRDTRPSPEFVDTYVYGAVLWADRASDVDGLQTISEEVIVIAVTTYQVFPQTAGITAGIEGSDDLQDGVGRGALAGTVYDCAGNAVANLRVGIDNMDEKRVVDAEGGVFGKLGFTDGVENPDPARETTNIDGLYAAINVKPGTRTLTLAAMRDGMASEFATFQVPVFADSVTIFSPQGALP
;
A
#
# COMPACT_ATOMS: atom_id res chain seq x y z
N THR A 1 4.40 -0.60 27.22
CA THR A 1 3.25 -1.53 27.16
C THR A 1 2.49 -1.20 25.90
N ALA A 2 2.10 -2.20 25.10
CA ALA A 2 1.25 -1.93 23.94
C ALA A 2 -0.08 -1.30 24.42
N PRO A 3 -0.64 -0.32 23.70
CA PRO A 3 -1.93 0.26 24.05
C PRO A 3 -3.00 -0.83 24.09
N THR A 4 -3.88 -0.80 25.09
CA THR A 4 -5.02 -1.72 25.16
C THR A 4 -5.92 -1.42 23.96
N PRO A 5 -6.27 -2.42 23.12
CA PRO A 5 -7.18 -2.20 22.02
C PRO A 5 -8.53 -1.66 22.50
N PRO A 6 -9.19 -0.78 21.73
CA PRO A 6 -10.51 -0.26 22.08
C PRO A 6 -11.54 -1.39 22.16
N ALA A 7 -12.49 -1.26 23.09
CA ALA A 7 -13.60 -2.18 23.22
C ALA A 7 -14.56 -2.07 22.03
N GLY A 8 -15.22 -3.16 21.67
CA GLY A 8 -16.16 -3.21 20.56
C GLY A 8 -16.39 -4.64 20.07
N PRO A 9 -17.06 -4.82 18.92
CA PRO A 9 -17.28 -6.14 18.35
C PRO A 9 -15.97 -6.80 17.93
N ALA A 10 -15.89 -8.13 18.07
CA ALA A 10 -14.68 -8.89 17.70
C ALA A 10 -14.50 -9.02 16.18
N THR A 11 -15.59 -8.95 15.43
CA THR A 11 -15.63 -9.02 13.97
C THR A 11 -16.60 -7.98 13.43
N VAL A 12 -16.35 -7.53 12.21
CA VAL A 12 -17.18 -6.55 11.51
C VAL A 12 -17.41 -6.96 10.06
N ARG A 13 -18.51 -6.46 9.51
CA ARG A 13 -18.72 -6.32 8.08
C ARG A 13 -17.88 -5.13 7.60
N LEU A 14 -17.14 -5.33 6.53
CA LEU A 14 -16.37 -4.26 5.88
C LEU A 14 -17.04 -3.90 4.57
N ARG A 15 -17.27 -2.61 4.37
CA ARG A 15 -17.79 -2.08 3.11
C ARG A 15 -17.04 -0.81 2.75
N GLY A 16 -17.11 -0.37 1.50
CA GLY A 16 -16.27 0.76 1.12
C GLY A 16 -16.20 1.05 -0.35
N CYS A 17 -15.32 2.00 -0.67
CA CYS A 17 -14.96 2.35 -2.03
C CYS A 17 -13.53 1.89 -2.30
N VAL A 18 -13.32 1.39 -3.51
CA VAL A 18 -12.00 1.30 -4.10
C VAL A 18 -11.72 2.63 -4.80
N THR A 19 -10.57 3.22 -4.51
CA THR A 19 -10.08 4.46 -5.13
C THR A 19 -8.82 4.19 -5.91
N THR A 20 -8.71 4.85 -7.06
CA THR A 20 -7.50 4.81 -7.87
C THR A 20 -6.51 5.85 -7.38
N PHE A 21 -5.25 5.47 -7.27
CA PHE A 21 -4.15 6.41 -7.19
C PHE A 21 -3.46 6.55 -8.56
N GLY A 22 -3.29 7.80 -9.00
CA GLY A 22 -2.53 8.21 -10.18
C GLY A 22 -3.39 8.66 -11.36
N LEU A 23 -2.78 8.72 -12.54
CA LEU A 23 -3.29 9.42 -13.72
C LEU A 23 -4.63 8.87 -14.23
N ASP A 24 -5.68 9.69 -14.12
CA ASP A 24 -6.99 9.61 -14.79
C ASP A 24 -7.48 8.19 -15.12
N GLN A 25 -7.76 7.39 -14.10
CA GLN A 25 -8.58 6.19 -14.24
C GLN A 25 -9.65 6.14 -13.16
N ASP A 26 -10.90 6.30 -13.59
CA ASP A 26 -12.05 5.90 -12.82
C ASP A 26 -11.91 4.43 -12.42
N THR A 27 -12.27 4.08 -11.17
CA THR A 27 -12.36 2.67 -10.81
C THR A 27 -13.49 1.98 -11.60
N HIS A 28 -13.49 0.65 -11.63
CA HIS A 28 -14.54 -0.12 -12.29
C HIS A 28 -14.84 -1.41 -11.51
N SER A 29 -15.86 -2.14 -11.94
CA SER A 29 -16.17 -3.49 -11.43
C SER A 29 -15.13 -4.52 -11.87
N GLY A 30 -14.98 -5.60 -11.11
CA GLY A 30 -14.05 -6.70 -11.46
C GLY A 30 -12.69 -6.61 -10.75
N LEU A 31 -12.59 -5.76 -9.75
CA LEU A 31 -11.52 -5.79 -8.76
C LEU A 31 -11.88 -6.81 -7.69
N GLU A 32 -11.03 -7.80 -7.49
CA GLU A 32 -11.11 -8.72 -6.37
C GLU A 32 -10.40 -8.10 -5.17
N ILE A 33 -11.10 -7.94 -4.04
CA ILE A 33 -10.54 -7.51 -2.77
C ILE A 33 -10.54 -8.69 -1.82
N SER A 34 -9.35 -9.11 -1.39
CA SER A 34 -9.15 -10.21 -0.45
C SER A 34 -8.50 -9.72 0.85
N PHE A 35 -9.01 -10.21 1.97
CA PHE A 35 -8.55 -9.82 3.31
C PHE A 35 -7.87 -11.01 3.98
N TYR A 36 -6.69 -10.79 4.57
CA TYR A 36 -5.91 -11.82 5.27
C TYR A 36 -5.52 -11.30 6.65
N ARG A 37 -5.26 -12.20 7.60
CA ARG A 37 -4.54 -11.78 8.81
C ARG A 37 -3.07 -11.59 8.46
N LEU A 38 -2.46 -10.53 9.00
CA LEU A 38 -1.03 -10.30 8.82
C LEU A 38 -0.18 -11.47 9.32
N ALA A 39 -0.59 -12.11 10.43
CA ALA A 39 0.10 -13.25 11.01
C ALA A 39 0.06 -14.52 10.14
N ASP A 40 -0.97 -14.66 9.30
CA ASP A 40 -1.19 -15.84 8.45
C ASP A 40 -0.47 -15.68 7.09
N GLY A 41 -0.29 -14.43 6.63
CA GLY A 41 0.35 -14.10 5.35
C GLY A 41 -0.64 -14.08 4.18
N VAL A 42 -0.20 -13.59 3.02
CA VAL A 42 -1.08 -13.45 1.84
C VAL A 42 -1.27 -14.74 1.04
N ASP A 43 -0.40 -15.73 1.26
CA ASP A 43 -0.50 -17.06 0.65
C ASP A 43 -1.47 -18.00 1.41
N SER A 44 -2.06 -17.53 2.51
CA SER A 44 -3.05 -18.28 3.29
C SER A 44 -4.45 -18.22 2.64
N THR A 45 -5.41 -18.95 3.21
CA THR A 45 -6.82 -18.74 2.84
C THR A 45 -7.26 -17.33 3.28
N PRO A 46 -7.90 -16.53 2.41
CA PRO A 46 -8.43 -15.23 2.80
C PRO A 46 -9.57 -15.38 3.81
N LEU A 47 -9.68 -14.42 4.72
CA LEU A 47 -10.81 -14.26 5.65
C LEU A 47 -12.10 -13.97 4.89
N ALA A 48 -12.00 -13.15 3.85
CA ALA A 48 -13.06 -12.85 2.92
C ALA A 48 -12.47 -12.47 1.56
N THR A 49 -13.24 -12.70 0.51
CA THR A 49 -12.96 -12.19 -0.83
C THR A 49 -14.24 -11.65 -1.41
N VAL A 50 -14.19 -10.43 -1.93
CA VAL A 50 -15.33 -9.70 -2.49
C VAL A 50 -14.94 -9.13 -3.84
N GLN A 51 -15.92 -8.93 -4.71
CA GLN A 51 -15.72 -8.30 -6.00
C GLN A 51 -16.22 -6.85 -5.93
N SER A 52 -15.51 -5.92 -6.56
CA SER A 52 -16.02 -4.57 -6.76
C SER A 52 -17.21 -4.61 -7.73
N GLY A 53 -18.24 -3.86 -7.41
CA GLY A 53 -19.47 -3.76 -8.18
C GLY A 53 -19.79 -2.33 -8.59
N GLN A 54 -20.42 -2.17 -9.75
CA GLN A 54 -20.82 -0.85 -10.29
C GLN A 54 -22.03 -0.23 -9.60
N ASP A 55 -22.74 -0.99 -8.78
CA ASP A 55 -24.08 -0.63 -8.32
C ASP A 55 -24.14 -0.71 -6.80
N MET A 56 -24.27 0.43 -6.13
CA MET A 56 -24.54 0.46 -4.69
C MET A 56 -25.51 1.58 -4.36
N ASP A 57 -26.79 1.36 -4.68
CA ASP A 57 -27.89 1.85 -3.83
C ASP A 57 -27.69 1.48 -2.33
N VAL A 58 -26.79 0.51 -2.05
CA VAL A 58 -26.50 -0.08 -0.74
C VAL A 58 -25.49 0.73 0.12
N LEU A 59 -24.63 1.59 -0.45
CA LEU A 59 -23.66 2.36 0.37
C LEU A 59 -24.15 3.74 0.81
N GLY A 60 -25.20 4.30 0.20
CA GLY A 60 -25.71 5.64 0.52
C GLY A 60 -24.73 6.81 0.25
N ALA A 61 -23.46 6.50 -0.03
CA ALA A 61 -22.39 7.41 -0.40
C ALA A 61 -21.86 6.96 -1.76
N GLY A 62 -22.00 7.81 -2.78
CA GLY A 62 -21.57 7.49 -4.14
C GLY A 62 -20.07 7.28 -4.20
N CYS A 63 -19.63 6.02 -4.26
CA CYS A 63 -18.26 5.73 -4.66
C CYS A 63 -18.07 6.24 -6.08
N PRO A 64 -16.99 7.00 -6.37
CA PRO A 64 -16.66 7.35 -7.74
C PRO A 64 -16.61 6.07 -8.57
N SER A 65 -17.41 6.04 -9.64
CA SER A 65 -17.18 5.19 -10.81
C SER A 65 -17.26 3.67 -10.63
N GLY A 66 -17.85 3.15 -9.55
CA GLY A 66 -18.20 1.72 -9.45
C GLY A 66 -17.12 0.82 -8.84
N GLY A 67 -16.23 1.41 -8.04
CA GLY A 67 -15.30 0.67 -7.18
C GLY A 67 -15.89 0.20 -5.85
N ALA A 68 -17.21 0.11 -5.69
CA ALA A 68 -17.78 -0.19 -4.37
C ALA A 68 -17.65 -1.68 -3.99
N PHE A 69 -17.45 -1.98 -2.71
CA PHE A 69 -17.37 -3.35 -2.20
C PHE A 69 -18.07 -3.52 -0.85
N ASP A 70 -18.45 -4.77 -0.55
CA ASP A 70 -19.13 -5.12 0.68
C ASP A 70 -18.93 -6.61 1.04
N THR A 71 -18.42 -6.89 2.24
CA THR A 71 -18.35 -8.25 2.77
C THR A 71 -19.74 -8.68 3.24
N ALA A 72 -20.28 -9.78 2.72
CA ALA A 72 -21.65 -10.21 3.00
C ALA A 72 -21.97 -10.53 4.49
N ALA A 73 -20.96 -10.60 5.38
CA ALA A 73 -21.12 -10.96 6.79
C ALA A 73 -20.04 -10.33 7.67
N GLU A 74 -20.22 -10.40 9.00
CA GLU A 74 -19.23 -9.98 10.00
C GLU A 74 -18.06 -10.99 10.12
N VAL A 75 -17.14 -10.96 9.15
CA VAL A 75 -16.05 -11.94 9.05
C VAL A 75 -14.67 -11.33 9.25
N ILE A 76 -14.55 -10.00 9.23
CA ILE A 76 -13.26 -9.33 9.35
C ILE A 76 -12.98 -9.02 10.81
N PRO A 77 -11.87 -9.53 11.40
CA PRO A 77 -11.58 -9.29 12.81
C PRO A 77 -11.17 -7.83 13.03
N THR A 78 -11.68 -7.24 14.11
CA THR A 78 -11.24 -5.92 14.58
C THR A 78 -9.98 -6.04 15.42
N ASN A 79 -9.31 -4.91 15.68
CA ASN A 79 -8.12 -4.81 16.52
C ASN A 79 -6.99 -5.78 16.13
N THR A 80 -7.02 -6.24 14.89
CA THR A 80 -6.11 -7.24 14.33
C THR A 80 -5.47 -6.63 13.09
N ALA A 81 -4.16 -6.77 12.94
CA ALA A 81 -3.47 -6.34 11.73
C ALA A 81 -3.82 -7.25 10.55
N LEU A 82 -4.21 -6.63 9.45
CA LEU A 82 -4.66 -7.27 8.23
C LEU A 82 -3.70 -7.01 7.07
N ILE A 83 -3.83 -7.84 6.04
CA ILE A 83 -3.35 -7.57 4.69
C ILE A 83 -4.58 -7.41 3.82
N VAL A 84 -4.67 -6.32 3.08
CA VAL A 84 -5.68 -6.11 2.04
C VAL A 84 -5.00 -6.29 0.70
N LYS A 85 -5.39 -7.30 -0.06
CA LYS A 85 -4.94 -7.49 -1.44
C LYS A 85 -6.05 -7.05 -2.38
N VAL A 86 -5.71 -6.23 -3.37
CA VAL A 86 -6.60 -5.93 -4.49
C VAL A 86 -5.96 -6.41 -5.77
N ARG A 87 -6.76 -7.07 -6.61
CA ARG A 87 -6.35 -7.58 -7.92
C ARG A 87 -7.40 -7.23 -8.96
N ASP A 88 -6.97 -6.78 -10.13
CA ASP A 88 -7.83 -6.69 -11.30
C ASP A 88 -7.91 -8.05 -11.99
N THR A 89 -9.11 -8.62 -12.01
CA THR A 89 -9.33 -10.00 -12.50
C THR A 89 -9.78 -10.06 -13.96
N ARG A 90 -9.87 -8.91 -14.63
CA ARG A 90 -10.29 -8.84 -16.03
C ARG A 90 -9.22 -9.44 -16.96
N PRO A 91 -9.61 -9.86 -18.19
CA PRO A 91 -8.65 -10.36 -19.18
C PRO A 91 -7.61 -9.33 -19.63
N SER A 92 -7.90 -8.04 -19.47
CA SER A 92 -6.99 -6.93 -19.76
C SER A 92 -6.95 -6.01 -18.55
N PRO A 93 -6.10 -6.32 -17.56
CA PRO A 93 -6.01 -5.55 -16.33
C PRO A 93 -5.54 -4.11 -16.58
N GLU A 94 -6.19 -3.16 -15.92
CA GLU A 94 -5.82 -1.74 -15.93
C GLU A 94 -5.23 -1.31 -14.59
N PHE A 95 -5.25 -2.20 -13.58
CA PHE A 95 -4.63 -2.01 -12.28
C PHE A 95 -3.61 -3.10 -11.99
N VAL A 96 -2.53 -2.73 -11.31
CA VAL A 96 -1.55 -3.69 -10.77
C VAL A 96 -2.06 -4.25 -9.44
N ASP A 97 -1.57 -5.43 -9.05
CA ASP A 97 -1.89 -5.98 -7.74
C ASP A 97 -1.39 -5.02 -6.65
N THR A 98 -2.27 -4.62 -5.74
CA THR A 98 -1.93 -3.74 -4.61
C THR A 98 -2.11 -4.47 -3.30
N TYR A 99 -1.13 -4.35 -2.42
CA TYR A 99 -1.12 -5.01 -1.11
C TYR A 99 -0.96 -3.98 0.01
N VAL A 100 -1.98 -3.76 0.82
CA VAL A 100 -1.90 -2.89 2.01
C VAL A 100 -1.60 -3.74 3.24
N TYR A 101 -0.43 -3.56 3.82
CA TYR A 101 0.06 -4.30 4.99
C TYR A 101 -0.14 -3.52 6.28
N GLY A 102 -0.61 -4.21 7.32
CA GLY A 102 -0.73 -3.66 8.66
C GLY A 102 -1.98 -2.80 8.87
N ALA A 103 -2.97 -2.90 7.99
CA ALA A 103 -4.25 -2.23 8.18
C ALA A 103 -4.93 -2.77 9.44
N VAL A 104 -5.38 -1.88 10.35
CA VAL A 104 -6.09 -2.26 11.57
C VAL A 104 -7.47 -1.63 11.56
N LEU A 105 -8.51 -2.47 11.65
CA LEU A 105 -9.88 -2.03 11.83
C LEU A 105 -10.18 -1.92 13.32
N TRP A 106 -10.17 -0.71 13.87
CA TRP A 106 -10.41 -0.48 15.29
C TRP A 106 -11.89 -0.72 15.64
N ALA A 107 -12.15 -1.49 16.70
CA ALA A 107 -13.49 -1.94 17.05
C ALA A 107 -14.45 -0.79 17.42
N ASP A 108 -13.94 0.32 17.94
CA ASP A 108 -14.72 1.51 18.29
C ASP A 108 -15.19 2.34 17.07
N ARG A 109 -14.67 2.04 15.87
CA ARG A 109 -15.16 2.62 14.60
C ARG A 109 -16.37 1.87 14.04
N ALA A 110 -16.73 0.72 14.60
CA ALA A 110 -17.87 -0.05 14.14
C ALA A 110 -19.18 0.69 14.42
N SER A 111 -20.10 0.62 13.45
CA SER A 111 -21.45 1.18 13.54
C SER A 111 -22.47 0.13 13.16
N ASP A 112 -23.65 0.16 13.78
CA ASP A 112 -24.74 -0.74 13.41
C ASP A 112 -25.38 -0.27 12.09
N VAL A 113 -25.31 -1.13 11.07
CA VAL A 113 -25.95 -0.95 9.77
C VAL A 113 -26.71 -2.22 9.43
N ASP A 114 -28.04 -2.10 9.32
CA ASP A 114 -28.94 -3.23 9.05
C ASP A 114 -28.82 -4.40 10.05
N GLY A 115 -28.48 -4.09 11.31
CA GLY A 115 -28.29 -5.10 12.36
C GLY A 115 -26.92 -5.77 12.35
N LEU A 116 -25.97 -5.25 11.55
CA LEU A 116 -24.59 -5.74 11.47
C LEU A 116 -23.61 -4.62 11.84
N GLN A 117 -22.63 -4.97 12.67
CA GLN A 117 -21.49 -4.13 13.01
C GLN A 117 -20.61 -3.94 11.79
N THR A 118 -20.58 -2.71 11.30
CA THR A 118 -20.03 -2.36 9.99
C THR A 118 -18.99 -1.25 10.14
N ILE A 119 -17.87 -1.41 9.44
CA ILE A 119 -16.88 -0.36 9.23
C ILE A 119 -16.86 -0.01 7.74
N SER A 120 -16.84 1.29 7.45
CA SER A 120 -16.61 1.82 6.10
C SER A 120 -15.14 2.17 5.94
N GLU A 121 -14.49 1.63 4.91
CA GLU A 121 -13.09 1.95 4.57
C GLU A 121 -12.92 2.31 3.10
N GLU A 122 -11.79 2.95 2.80
CA GLU A 122 -11.29 3.15 1.45
C GLU A 122 -10.16 2.17 1.16
N VAL A 123 -10.17 1.56 -0.01
CA VAL A 123 -9.10 0.68 -0.47
C VAL A 123 -8.48 1.26 -1.72
N ILE A 124 -7.16 1.31 -1.78
CA ILE A 124 -6.44 1.97 -2.89
C ILE A 124 -5.99 0.92 -3.91
N VAL A 125 -6.12 1.24 -5.19
CA VAL A 125 -5.50 0.53 -6.32
C VAL A 125 -4.61 1.46 -7.12
N ILE A 126 -3.59 0.90 -7.78
CA ILE A 126 -2.66 1.67 -8.60
C ILE A 126 -2.90 1.33 -10.07
N ALA A 127 -3.16 2.34 -10.90
CA ALA A 127 -3.32 2.12 -12.34
C ALA A 127 -2.00 1.63 -12.97
N VAL A 128 -2.11 0.72 -13.93
CA VAL A 128 -0.98 0.21 -14.73
C VAL A 128 -0.20 1.35 -15.39
N THR A 129 -0.92 2.34 -15.91
CA THR A 129 -0.33 3.55 -16.52
C THR A 129 0.52 4.31 -15.51
N THR A 130 0.00 4.55 -14.30
CA THR A 130 0.75 5.18 -13.21
C THR A 130 1.98 4.35 -12.86
N TYR A 131 1.81 3.04 -12.68
CA TYR A 131 2.91 2.13 -12.36
C TYR A 131 4.05 2.18 -13.39
N GLN A 132 3.71 2.31 -14.67
CA GLN A 132 4.69 2.39 -15.77
C GLN A 132 5.34 3.78 -15.92
N VAL A 133 4.58 4.86 -15.70
CA VAL A 133 5.04 6.25 -15.93
C VAL A 133 5.81 6.81 -14.74
N PHE A 134 5.40 6.48 -13.52
CA PHE A 134 5.99 7.00 -12.29
C PHE A 134 7.51 6.73 -12.17
N PRO A 135 8.02 5.56 -12.59
CA PRO A 135 9.46 5.33 -12.66
C PRO A 135 10.17 6.26 -13.63
N GLN A 136 9.59 6.53 -14.80
CA GLN A 136 10.19 7.41 -15.81
C GLN A 136 10.27 8.85 -15.30
N THR A 137 9.24 9.36 -14.64
CA THR A 137 9.26 10.69 -14.00
C THR A 137 10.25 10.74 -12.83
N ALA A 138 10.49 9.61 -12.14
CA ALA A 138 11.56 9.46 -11.16
C ALA A 138 12.96 9.25 -11.81
N GLY A 139 13.09 9.45 -13.12
CA GLY A 139 14.35 9.31 -13.85
C GLY A 139 14.86 7.86 -13.94
N ILE A 140 13.98 6.87 -13.84
CA ILE A 140 14.20 5.50 -14.32
C ILE A 140 13.67 5.43 -15.75
N THR A 141 14.49 5.86 -16.70
CA THR A 141 14.09 6.05 -18.10
C THR A 141 13.61 4.75 -18.78
N ALA A 142 14.07 3.59 -18.30
CA ALA A 142 13.64 2.28 -18.80
C ALA A 142 12.31 1.79 -18.21
N GLY A 143 11.71 2.50 -17.25
CA GLY A 143 10.55 1.99 -16.49
C GLY A 143 10.95 0.99 -15.39
N ILE A 144 9.96 0.36 -14.76
CA ILE A 144 10.20 -0.79 -13.87
C ILE A 144 10.56 -2.00 -14.73
N GLU A 145 11.54 -2.79 -14.29
CA GLU A 145 11.91 -4.07 -14.93
C GLU A 145 10.71 -5.03 -14.88
N GLY A 146 10.28 -5.52 -16.04
CA GLY A 146 9.06 -6.33 -16.20
C GLY A 146 7.77 -5.53 -16.34
N SER A 147 7.86 -4.20 -16.51
CA SER A 147 6.66 -3.37 -16.67
C SER A 147 6.02 -3.45 -18.06
N ASP A 148 6.69 -4.05 -19.03
CA ASP A 148 6.18 -4.35 -20.37
C ASP A 148 5.37 -5.66 -20.44
N ASP A 149 5.55 -6.55 -19.48
CA ASP A 149 4.88 -7.85 -19.32
C ASP A 149 4.26 -8.02 -17.93
N LEU A 150 3.60 -6.96 -17.44
CA LEU A 150 2.93 -6.95 -16.13
C LEU A 150 2.06 -8.19 -15.88
N GLN A 151 2.16 -8.70 -14.66
CA GLN A 151 1.40 -9.84 -14.11
C GLN A 151 1.87 -11.21 -14.59
N ASP A 152 3.07 -11.30 -15.18
CA ASP A 152 3.73 -12.58 -15.43
C ASP A 152 4.41 -13.14 -14.16
N GLY A 153 4.59 -12.29 -13.13
CA GLY A 153 5.18 -12.65 -11.85
C GLY A 153 6.72 -12.67 -11.86
N VAL A 154 7.34 -12.10 -12.89
CA VAL A 154 8.80 -12.10 -13.12
C VAL A 154 9.39 -10.70 -12.96
N GLY A 155 8.58 -9.65 -13.06
CA GLY A 155 9.04 -8.27 -12.89
C GLY A 155 9.36 -7.85 -11.45
N ARG A 156 9.73 -6.58 -11.30
CA ARG A 156 10.01 -5.97 -10.00
C ARG A 156 8.74 -5.38 -9.38
N GLY A 157 8.80 -5.06 -8.09
CA GLY A 157 7.70 -4.43 -7.37
C GLY A 157 8.00 -2.99 -6.99
N ALA A 158 7.03 -2.33 -6.37
CA ALA A 158 7.23 -1.09 -5.65
C ALA A 158 6.78 -1.24 -4.19
N LEU A 159 7.37 -0.44 -3.31
CA LEU A 159 6.98 -0.30 -1.91
C LEU A 159 6.68 1.17 -1.64
N ALA A 160 5.56 1.49 -1.01
CA ALA A 160 5.21 2.84 -0.61
C ALA A 160 4.55 2.85 0.77
N GLY A 161 4.36 4.03 1.33
CA GLY A 161 3.52 4.20 2.52
C GLY A 161 3.81 5.49 3.27
N THR A 162 3.29 5.55 4.48
CA THR A 162 3.43 6.70 5.38
C THR A 162 4.04 6.26 6.68
N VAL A 163 5.07 6.96 7.17
CA VAL A 163 5.64 6.72 8.48
C VAL A 163 4.95 7.58 9.52
N TYR A 164 4.51 6.97 10.62
CA TYR A 164 3.90 7.66 11.75
C TYR A 164 4.74 7.50 13.03
N ASP A 165 4.65 8.44 13.96
CA ASP A 165 5.19 8.31 15.32
C ASP A 165 4.23 7.50 16.21
N CYS A 166 4.58 7.33 17.50
CA CYS A 166 3.74 6.61 18.45
C CYS A 166 2.42 7.32 18.79
N ALA A 167 2.29 8.61 18.44
CA ALA A 167 1.08 9.39 18.61
C ALA A 167 0.22 9.42 17.33
N GLY A 168 0.65 8.74 16.28
CA GLY A 168 -0.05 8.70 14.99
C GLY A 168 0.19 9.93 14.11
N ASN A 169 1.16 10.78 14.44
CA ASN A 169 1.53 11.90 13.57
C ASN A 169 2.50 11.44 12.49
N ALA A 170 2.33 11.94 11.27
CA ALA A 170 3.27 11.64 10.19
C ALA A 170 4.67 12.19 10.51
N VAL A 171 5.71 11.38 10.24
CA VAL A 171 7.09 11.74 10.56
C VAL A 171 7.85 12.14 9.30
N ALA A 172 8.15 13.42 9.20
CA ALA A 172 8.91 13.99 8.10
C ALA A 172 10.41 13.78 8.24
N ASN A 173 11.11 13.83 7.10
CA ASN A 173 12.58 13.80 6.99
C ASN A 173 13.27 12.56 7.58
N LEU A 174 12.57 11.44 7.75
CA LEU A 174 13.19 10.16 8.09
C LEU A 174 13.90 9.61 6.87
N ARG A 175 15.18 9.26 7.00
CA ARG A 175 15.90 8.55 5.94
C ARG A 175 15.31 7.16 5.78
N VAL A 176 14.97 6.81 4.55
CA VAL A 176 14.40 5.52 4.20
C VAL A 176 15.48 4.70 3.50
N GLY A 177 15.71 3.49 3.98
CA GLY A 177 16.60 2.52 3.37
C GLY A 177 15.85 1.21 3.19
N ILE A 178 16.10 0.51 2.09
CA ILE A 178 15.57 -0.83 1.86
C ILE A 178 16.75 -1.70 1.46
N ASP A 179 16.93 -2.84 2.13
CA ASP A 179 18.03 -3.75 1.82
C ASP A 179 17.90 -4.32 0.41
N ASN A 180 19.06 -4.57 -0.20
CA ASN A 180 19.10 -5.04 -1.59
C ASN A 180 18.24 -4.18 -2.55
N MET A 181 17.92 -2.92 -2.19
CA MET A 181 17.86 -1.90 -3.22
C MET A 181 19.23 -1.93 -3.82
N ASP A 182 19.27 -2.40 -5.06
CA ASP A 182 20.45 -2.41 -5.90
C ASP A 182 21.16 -1.05 -5.68
N GLU A 183 22.23 -1.02 -4.86
CA GLU A 183 22.77 0.18 -4.16
C GLU A 183 23.34 1.25 -5.09
N LYS A 184 23.21 0.99 -6.37
CA LYS A 184 23.94 1.63 -7.40
C LYS A 184 22.79 2.47 -8.02
N ARG A 185 22.88 3.78 -7.81
CA ARG A 185 21.95 4.73 -8.43
C ARG A 185 22.15 4.63 -9.93
N VAL A 186 21.06 4.61 -10.70
CA VAL A 186 20.96 5.30 -12.00
C VAL A 186 22.20 5.99 -12.55
N VAL A 187 23.13 5.28 -13.19
CA VAL A 187 23.85 5.77 -14.37
C VAL A 187 23.46 4.87 -15.54
N ASP A 188 22.92 5.47 -16.59
CA ASP A 188 22.30 4.82 -17.75
C ASP A 188 23.33 4.22 -18.72
N ALA A 189 22.79 3.59 -19.78
CA ALA A 189 23.32 2.92 -20.98
C ALA A 189 24.63 2.08 -20.92
N GLU A 190 25.53 2.31 -19.97
CA GLU A 190 26.90 1.79 -19.87
C GLU A 190 27.20 1.08 -18.52
N GLY A 191 26.19 0.83 -17.67
CA GLY A 191 26.38 0.18 -16.36
C GLY A 191 25.17 0.23 -15.41
N GLY A 192 24.01 -0.20 -15.89
CA GLY A 192 22.70 0.03 -15.26
C GLY A 192 22.49 -0.54 -13.85
N VAL A 193 21.62 0.15 -13.10
CA VAL A 193 21.21 -0.22 -11.73
C VAL A 193 20.00 0.55 -11.16
N PHE A 194 19.03 -0.12 -10.53
CA PHE A 194 17.82 0.59 -10.11
C PHE A 194 17.10 -0.04 -8.90
N GLY A 195 17.24 0.60 -7.75
CA GLY A 195 16.14 0.87 -6.83
C GLY A 195 16.21 2.36 -6.49
N LYS A 196 15.23 3.17 -6.92
CA LYS A 196 15.18 4.60 -6.55
C LYS A 196 14.08 4.81 -5.54
N LEU A 197 14.33 5.68 -4.57
CA LEU A 197 13.28 6.24 -3.74
C LEU A 197 12.65 7.40 -4.52
N GLY A 198 11.34 7.36 -4.73
CA GLY A 198 10.58 8.44 -5.37
C GLY A 198 9.57 8.99 -4.36
N PHE A 199 9.32 10.30 -4.37
CA PHE A 199 8.41 10.94 -3.41
C PHE A 199 7.53 11.96 -4.11
N THR A 200 6.21 11.89 -3.90
CA THR A 200 5.30 12.96 -4.32
C THR A 200 5.29 14.08 -3.27
N ASP A 201 5.30 15.33 -3.73
CA ASP A 201 5.12 16.53 -2.88
C ASP A 201 3.72 17.13 -3.06
N GLY A 202 2.71 16.27 -3.15
CA GLY A 202 1.32 16.64 -3.43
C GLY A 202 1.03 16.88 -4.91
N VAL A 203 2.06 16.93 -5.75
CA VAL A 203 1.97 16.77 -7.20
C VAL A 203 2.65 15.45 -7.52
N GLU A 204 2.15 14.68 -8.49
CA GLU A 204 2.61 13.34 -8.88
C GLU A 204 4.03 13.33 -9.51
N ASN A 205 4.91 14.22 -9.05
CA ASN A 205 6.29 14.40 -9.47
C ASN A 205 7.22 13.75 -8.44
N PRO A 206 7.61 12.48 -8.63
CA PRO A 206 8.58 11.86 -7.76
C PRO A 206 9.91 12.63 -7.76
N ASP A 207 10.45 12.96 -6.58
CA ASP A 207 11.84 13.43 -6.44
C ASP A 207 12.78 12.22 -6.27
N PRO A 208 13.60 11.87 -7.27
CA PRO A 208 14.51 10.73 -7.19
C PRO A 208 15.81 10.99 -6.41
N ALA A 209 16.08 12.24 -6.05
CA ALA A 209 17.25 12.61 -5.23
C ALA A 209 16.92 12.57 -3.74
N ARG A 210 15.64 12.59 -3.39
CA ARG A 210 15.18 12.50 -2.02
C ARG A 210 15.42 11.09 -1.49
N GLU A 211 15.93 11.00 -0.27
CA GLU A 211 16.12 9.74 0.47
C GLU A 211 15.36 9.76 1.79
N THR A 212 14.53 10.78 1.99
CA THR A 212 13.85 11.06 3.25
C THR A 212 12.36 11.25 3.05
N THR A 213 11.55 10.86 4.03
CA THR A 213 10.10 11.09 4.00
C THR A 213 9.75 12.55 3.76
N ASN A 214 8.64 12.81 3.07
CA ASN A 214 8.15 14.17 2.84
C ASN A 214 7.51 14.77 4.10
N ILE A 215 6.91 15.96 4.00
CA ILE A 215 6.27 16.62 5.16
C ILE A 215 5.11 15.81 5.74
N ASP A 216 4.48 14.99 4.91
CA ASP A 216 3.37 14.10 5.25
C ASP A 216 3.84 12.70 5.63
N GLY A 217 5.16 12.50 5.84
CA GLY A 217 5.73 11.20 6.20
C GLY A 217 5.71 10.17 5.08
N LEU A 218 5.40 10.55 3.85
CA LEU A 218 5.30 9.64 2.71
C LEU A 218 6.66 9.16 2.25
N TYR A 219 6.72 7.91 1.80
CA TYR A 219 7.85 7.33 1.09
C TYR A 219 7.39 6.42 -0.04
N ALA A 220 8.20 6.31 -1.09
CA ALA A 220 8.10 5.23 -2.05
C ALA A 220 9.48 4.78 -2.53
N ALA A 221 9.59 3.49 -2.84
CA ALA A 221 10.71 2.82 -3.42
C ALA A 221 10.21 2.04 -4.62
N ILE A 222 10.77 2.33 -5.79
CA ILE A 222 10.35 1.74 -7.05
C ILE A 222 11.43 0.81 -7.57
N ASN A 223 11.01 -0.16 -8.37
CA ASN A 223 11.90 -1.15 -8.98
C ASN A 223 12.63 -2.03 -7.93
N VAL A 224 11.91 -2.43 -6.90
CA VAL A 224 12.41 -3.25 -5.80
C VAL A 224 12.27 -4.73 -6.17
N LYS A 225 13.33 -5.51 -5.97
CA LYS A 225 13.30 -6.95 -6.27
C LYS A 225 12.25 -7.66 -5.41
N PRO A 226 11.43 -8.59 -5.96
CA PRO A 226 10.46 -9.35 -5.17
C PRO A 226 11.09 -10.18 -4.05
N GLY A 227 10.30 -10.47 -3.02
CA GLY A 227 10.71 -11.19 -1.80
C GLY A 227 10.57 -10.34 -0.54
N THR A 228 10.91 -10.91 0.61
CA THR A 228 10.99 -10.17 1.88
C THR A 228 12.18 -9.20 1.86
N ARG A 229 11.91 -7.94 2.18
CA ARG A 229 12.87 -6.84 2.21
C ARG A 229 12.94 -6.23 3.60
N THR A 230 14.13 -5.78 3.98
CA THR A 230 14.35 -5.02 5.20
C THR A 230 14.14 -3.53 4.91
N LEU A 231 13.06 -2.95 5.42
CA LEU A 231 12.83 -1.50 5.42
C LEU A 231 13.42 -0.90 6.70
N THR A 232 14.43 -0.06 6.56
CA THR A 232 15.06 0.69 7.66
C THR A 232 14.67 2.16 7.56
N LEU A 233 14.18 2.69 8.68
CA LEU A 233 13.87 4.11 8.85
C LEU A 233 14.86 4.67 9.85
N ALA A 234 15.51 5.79 9.52
CA ALA A 234 16.49 6.43 10.38
C ALA A 234 16.22 7.94 10.53
N ALA A 235 16.26 8.42 11.76
CA ALA A 235 16.22 9.84 12.07
C ALA A 235 17.63 10.43 12.06
N MET A 236 17.80 11.65 11.54
CA MET A 236 19.06 12.38 11.67
C MET A 236 19.06 13.19 12.96
N ARG A 237 19.93 12.84 13.90
CA ARG A 237 20.12 13.55 15.17
C ARG A 237 21.57 13.97 15.31
N ASP A 238 21.81 15.27 15.46
CA ASP A 238 23.17 15.84 15.60
C ASP A 238 24.12 15.44 14.45
N GLY A 239 23.59 15.33 13.23
CA GLY A 239 24.34 14.91 12.04
C GLY A 239 24.62 13.41 11.95
N MET A 240 24.16 12.60 12.90
CA MET A 240 24.28 11.15 12.89
C MET A 240 22.92 10.48 12.61
N ALA A 241 22.92 9.44 11.78
CA ALA A 241 21.74 8.62 11.57
C ALA A 241 21.53 7.71 12.79
N SER A 242 20.37 7.83 13.43
CA SER A 242 19.90 6.93 14.48
C SER A 242 18.76 6.10 13.92
N GLU A 243 18.76 4.79 14.19
CA GLU A 243 17.63 3.94 13.81
C GLU A 243 16.35 4.46 14.47
N PHE A 244 15.32 4.64 13.66
CA PHE A 244 13.96 4.94 14.10
C PHE A 244 13.18 3.64 14.23
N ALA A 245 13.19 2.80 13.18
CA ALA A 245 12.62 1.47 13.18
C ALA A 245 13.12 0.64 11.98
N THR A 246 13.09 -0.68 12.11
CA THR A 246 13.40 -1.62 11.03
C THR A 246 12.31 -2.69 10.92
N PHE A 247 11.86 -2.98 9.70
CA PHE A 247 10.76 -3.89 9.41
C PHE A 247 11.12 -4.87 8.31
N GLN A 248 10.52 -6.06 8.35
CA GLN A 248 10.53 -7.02 7.24
C GLN A 248 9.22 -6.85 6.46
N VAL A 249 9.33 -6.48 5.18
CA VAL A 249 8.19 -6.13 4.32
C VAL A 249 8.25 -6.96 3.04
N PRO A 250 7.19 -7.68 2.67
CA PRO A 250 7.16 -8.42 1.41
C PRO A 250 6.93 -7.48 0.23
N VAL A 251 7.67 -7.71 -0.85
CA VAL A 251 7.49 -7.07 -2.15
C VAL A 251 7.16 -8.17 -3.16
N PHE A 252 6.12 -7.98 -3.96
CA PHE A 252 5.73 -8.94 -5.00
C PHE A 252 6.10 -8.40 -6.38
N ALA A 253 6.32 -9.30 -7.34
CA ALA A 253 6.50 -8.92 -8.74
C ALA A 253 5.26 -8.20 -9.26
N ASP A 254 5.45 -7.21 -10.13
CA ASP A 254 4.40 -6.49 -10.87
C ASP A 254 3.30 -5.91 -9.97
N SER A 255 3.70 -5.47 -8.77
CA SER A 255 2.78 -5.06 -7.73
C SER A 255 3.26 -3.84 -6.97
N VAL A 256 2.36 -3.28 -6.18
CA VAL A 256 2.67 -2.27 -5.18
C VAL A 256 2.34 -2.79 -3.79
N THR A 257 3.34 -2.86 -2.92
CA THR A 257 3.13 -3.02 -1.48
C THR A 257 2.99 -1.63 -0.86
N ILE A 258 1.92 -1.41 -0.09
CA ILE A 258 1.72 -0.24 0.75
C ILE A 258 1.92 -0.69 2.20
N PHE A 259 2.89 -0.09 2.89
CA PHE A 259 3.21 -0.38 4.29
C PHE A 259 3.40 0.92 5.06
N SER A 260 2.54 1.14 6.06
CA SER A 260 2.57 2.37 6.85
C SER A 260 2.98 2.08 8.30
N PRO A 261 4.30 2.04 8.60
CA PRO A 261 4.78 1.70 9.93
C PRO A 261 4.52 2.81 10.95
N GLN A 262 4.25 2.39 12.18
CA GLN A 262 4.31 3.25 13.36
C GLN A 262 5.66 3.06 14.07
N GLY A 263 6.32 4.16 14.37
CA GLY A 263 7.56 4.21 15.12
C GLY A 263 7.37 3.82 16.59
N ALA A 264 8.45 3.28 17.18
CA ALA A 264 8.49 2.94 18.60
C ALA A 264 9.00 4.09 19.49
N LEU A 265 9.47 5.19 18.89
CA LEU A 265 10.11 6.29 19.61
C LEU A 265 9.14 7.47 19.80
N PRO A 266 9.03 8.03 21.02
CA PRO A 266 8.39 9.31 21.29
C PRO A 266 9.23 10.51 20.86
#